data_AF-A0A0F2QLH2-F1
#
_entry.id   AF-A0A0F2QLH2-F1
#
_cell.length_a   1.000
_cell.length_b   1.000
_cell.length_c   1.000
_cell.angle_alpha   90.00
_cell.angle_beta   90.00
_cell.angle_gamma   90.00
#
_symmetry.space_group_name_H-M   'P 1'
#
loop_
_entity.id
_entity.type
_entity.pdbx_description
1 polymer ?
#
loop_
_entity_poly.entity_id
_entity_poly.type
_entity_poly.pdbx_seq_one_letter_code
_entity_poly.pdbx_strand_id
1 'polypeptide(L)'
;MTALGPFLFGAPWALAALIALPVIWWILRATPPAPKDIELPSLRILDDVDPMEETPARTPWWVWLIRTLAVAAAIFGLSQPVYAPGAKSDSVGGSGALLIVLDNGWPSAPRWSELVNAATATLDTGNRDAPVHLLLTAPQQLNADPAERLSRADAAKRLSSLRPQAWGTDRDDALARLDASGLRPERIFWASDG
;
A
#
# COMPACT_ATOMS: atom_id res chain seq x y z
N MET A 1 -1.01 14.58 5.04
CA MET A 1 -0.08 13.55 4.52
C MET A 1 1.32 13.93 4.97
N THR A 2 2.02 13.06 5.66
CA THR A 2 3.42 13.30 6.05
C THR A 2 4.31 12.31 5.32
N ALA A 3 5.41 12.81 4.77
CA ALA A 3 6.34 11.99 4.00
C ALA A 3 7.59 11.70 4.83
N LEU A 4 7.89 10.43 5.05
CA LEU A 4 9.11 9.95 5.73
C LEU A 4 9.96 9.21 4.69
N GLY A 5 11.07 9.82 4.26
CA GLY A 5 11.86 9.30 3.14
C GLY A 5 11.01 9.17 1.84
N PRO A 6 11.06 8.03 1.12
CA PRO A 6 10.28 7.76 -0.09
C PRO A 6 8.84 7.30 0.19
N PHE A 7 8.44 7.18 1.46
CA PHE A 7 7.11 6.75 1.85
C PHE A 7 6.22 7.93 2.25
N LEU A 8 5.02 7.99 1.70
CA LEU A 8 3.95 8.87 2.15
C LEU A 8 2.96 8.08 3.00
N PHE A 9 2.56 8.66 4.12
CA PHE A 9 1.54 8.07 4.98
C PHE A 9 0.25 8.89 4.89
N GLY A 10 -0.84 8.22 4.53
CA GLY A 10 -2.18 8.81 4.50
C GLY A 10 -2.65 9.19 5.92
N ALA A 11 -2.48 8.27 6.87
CA ALA A 11 -2.87 8.44 8.26
C ALA A 11 -1.65 8.25 9.21
N PRO A 12 -0.76 9.25 9.32
CA PRO A 12 0.47 9.09 10.11
C PRO A 12 0.24 8.87 11.60
N TRP A 13 -0.88 9.37 12.15
CA TRP A 13 -1.27 9.12 13.53
C TRP A 13 -1.58 7.64 13.81
N ALA A 14 -1.92 6.85 12.79
CA ALA A 14 -2.08 5.40 12.97
C ALA A 14 -0.77 4.74 13.42
N LEU A 15 0.40 5.25 13.00
CA LEU A 15 1.71 4.74 13.44
C LEU A 15 1.92 4.95 14.95
N ALA A 16 1.25 5.92 15.58
CA ALA A 16 1.30 6.07 17.04
C ALA A 16 0.72 4.85 17.77
N ALA A 17 -0.15 4.05 17.12
CA ALA A 17 -0.63 2.80 17.68
C ALA A 17 0.49 1.75 17.85
N LEU A 18 1.62 1.86 17.13
CA LEU A 18 2.79 1.01 17.38
C LEU A 18 3.35 1.23 18.80
N ILE A 19 3.19 2.43 19.38
CA ILE A 19 3.60 2.71 20.76
C ILE A 19 2.66 2.02 21.76
N ALA A 20 1.41 1.73 21.38
CA ALA A 20 0.46 1.02 22.24
C ALA A 20 0.77 -0.48 22.35
N LEU A 21 1.48 -1.09 21.39
CA LEU A 21 1.88 -2.51 21.43
C LEU A 21 2.61 -2.91 22.73
N PRO A 22 3.71 -2.25 23.13
CA PRO A 22 4.41 -2.58 24.37
C PRO A 22 3.55 -2.31 25.61
N VAL A 23 2.69 -1.29 25.59
CA VAL A 23 1.78 -0.96 26.70
C VAL A 23 0.73 -2.04 26.89
N ILE A 24 0.09 -2.49 25.81
CA ILE A 24 -0.89 -3.58 25.85
C ILE A 24 -0.22 -4.88 26.29
N TRP A 25 0.98 -5.18 25.80
CA TRP A 25 1.73 -6.34 26.25
C TRP A 25 2.03 -6.28 27.76
N TRP A 26 2.44 -5.12 28.24
CA TRP A 26 2.74 -4.91 29.66
C TRP A 26 1.49 -5.08 30.54
N ILE A 27 0.33 -4.57 30.09
CA ILE A 27 -0.97 -4.75 30.77
C ILE A 27 -1.42 -6.21 30.74
N LEU A 28 -1.32 -6.89 29.60
CA LEU A 28 -1.74 -8.30 29.48
C LEU A 28 -0.81 -9.26 30.22
N ARG A 29 0.45 -8.87 30.42
CA ARG A 29 1.41 -9.59 31.27
C ARG A 29 1.30 -9.22 32.74
N ALA A 30 0.27 -8.48 33.16
CA ALA A 30 -0.07 -8.35 34.57
C ALA A 30 -0.46 -9.74 35.10
N THR A 31 0.55 -10.47 35.56
CA THR A 31 0.42 -11.82 36.09
C THR A 31 -0.57 -11.76 37.26
N PRO A 32 -1.56 -12.66 37.34
CA PRO A 32 -2.43 -12.71 38.50
C PRO A 32 -1.59 -12.87 39.78
N PRO A 33 -2.04 -12.29 40.91
CA PRO A 33 -1.36 -12.47 42.19
C PRO A 33 -1.21 -13.97 42.47
N ALA A 34 -0.09 -14.33 43.11
CA ALA A 34 0.23 -15.73 43.41
C ALA A 34 -0.97 -16.45 44.04
N PRO A 35 -1.25 -17.71 43.64
CA PRO A 35 -2.34 -18.48 44.23
C PRO A 35 -2.15 -18.52 45.75
N LYS A 36 -3.25 -18.33 46.48
CA LYS A 36 -3.25 -18.44 47.94
C LYS A 36 -3.40 -19.90 48.31
N ASP A 37 -2.44 -20.43 49.05
CA ASP A 37 -2.54 -21.78 49.60
C ASP A 37 -3.55 -21.76 50.75
N ILE A 38 -4.62 -22.56 50.60
CA ILE A 38 -5.65 -22.72 51.62
C ILE A 38 -5.68 -24.20 51.96
N GLU A 39 -5.39 -24.54 53.22
CA GLU A 39 -5.52 -25.91 53.69
C GLU A 39 -7.00 -26.28 53.75
N LEU A 40 -7.41 -27.23 52.91
CA LEU A 40 -8.76 -27.76 52.87
C LEU A 40 -8.78 -29.11 53.62
N PRO A 41 -9.30 -29.17 54.86
CA PRO A 41 -9.18 -30.36 55.71
C PRO A 41 -9.87 -31.60 55.15
N SER A 42 -10.88 -31.41 54.28
CA SER A 42 -11.65 -32.47 53.63
C SER A 42 -10.89 -33.18 52.50
N LEU A 43 -9.73 -32.66 52.07
CA LEU A 43 -8.92 -33.22 50.99
C LEU A 43 -7.84 -34.22 51.46
N ARG A 44 -7.67 -34.43 52.77
CA ARG A 44 -6.72 -35.41 53.34
C ARG A 44 -6.87 -36.85 52.84
N ILE A 45 -8.04 -37.23 52.34
CA ILE A 45 -8.30 -38.56 51.75
C ILE A 45 -7.62 -38.72 50.37
N LEU A 46 -7.22 -37.60 49.75
CA LEU A 46 -6.56 -37.53 48.45
C LEU A 46 -5.05 -37.31 48.56
N ASP A 47 -4.47 -37.35 49.77
CA ASP A 47 -3.02 -37.16 50.02
C ASP A 47 -2.13 -38.23 49.33
N ASP A 48 -2.72 -39.36 48.91
CA ASP A 48 -2.02 -40.45 48.20
C ASP A 48 -2.07 -40.32 46.66
N VAL A 49 -2.66 -39.23 46.15
CA VAL A 49 -2.73 -38.93 44.72
C VAL A 49 -1.62 -37.93 44.39
N ASP A 50 -0.62 -38.39 43.64
CA ASP A 50 0.44 -37.53 43.09
C ASP A 50 -0.22 -36.41 42.26
N PRO A 51 -0.04 -35.12 42.64
CA PRO A 51 -0.65 -34.02 41.91
C PRO A 51 -0.06 -33.97 40.51
N MET A 52 -0.85 -34.36 39.51
CA MET A 52 -0.52 -34.13 38.11
C MET A 52 -0.44 -32.61 37.92
N GLU A 53 0.76 -32.06 37.92
CA GLU A 53 0.98 -30.66 37.57
C GLU A 53 0.37 -30.41 36.19
N GLU A 54 -0.81 -29.79 36.14
CA GLU A 54 -1.26 -29.11 34.94
C GLU A 54 -0.28 -27.96 34.73
N THR A 55 0.78 -28.27 33.98
CA THR A 55 1.84 -27.33 33.68
C THR A 55 1.16 -26.16 33.00
N PRO A 56 1.23 -24.93 33.55
CA PRO A 56 0.73 -23.78 32.85
C PRO A 56 1.61 -23.68 31.61
N ALA A 57 1.04 -24.05 30.46
CA ALA A 57 1.73 -24.03 29.18
C ALA A 57 2.18 -22.59 28.97
N ARG A 58 3.44 -22.30 29.33
CA ARG A 58 4.06 -21.00 29.10
C ARG A 58 3.80 -20.70 27.64
N THR A 59 3.06 -19.62 27.38
CA THR A 59 2.74 -19.24 26.02
C THR A 59 4.06 -19.15 25.26
N PRO A 60 4.25 -19.97 24.21
CA PRO A 60 5.53 -20.01 23.52
C PRO A 60 5.88 -18.60 23.01
N TRP A 61 7.12 -18.17 23.18
CA TRP A 61 7.54 -16.80 22.83
C TRP A 61 7.29 -16.47 21.34
N TRP A 62 7.29 -17.48 20.46
CA TRP A 62 6.95 -17.33 19.05
C TRP A 62 5.49 -16.92 18.83
N VAL A 63 4.55 -17.35 19.69
CA VAL A 63 3.13 -16.90 19.62
C VAL A 63 3.06 -15.40 19.87
N TRP A 64 3.84 -14.91 20.85
CA TRP A 64 3.94 -13.47 21.12
C TRP A 64 4.56 -12.71 19.94
N LEU A 65 5.63 -13.23 19.34
CA LEU A 65 6.27 -12.61 18.18
C LEU A 65 5.31 -12.52 17.00
N ILE A 66 4.66 -13.63 16.64
CA ILE A 66 3.69 -13.67 15.53
C ILE A 66 2.54 -12.70 15.78
N ARG A 67 2.01 -12.66 17.01
CA ARG A 67 0.90 -11.74 17.35
C ARG A 67 1.33 -10.28 17.24
N THR A 68 2.52 -9.94 17.72
CA THR A 68 3.09 -8.59 17.60
C THR A 68 3.30 -8.21 16.13
N LEU A 69 3.82 -9.12 15.32
CA LEU A 69 4.11 -8.90 13.91
C LEU A 69 2.81 -8.74 13.08
N ALA A 70 1.78 -9.54 13.39
CA ALA A 70 0.46 -9.43 12.77
C ALA A 70 -0.21 -8.08 13.09
N VAL A 71 -0.17 -7.63 14.35
CA VAL A 71 -0.71 -6.32 14.74
C VAL A 71 0.10 -5.19 14.12
N ALA A 72 1.43 -5.29 14.09
CA ALA A 72 2.28 -4.31 13.40
C ALA A 72 1.94 -4.22 11.91
N ALA A 73 1.80 -5.35 11.21
CA ALA A 73 1.40 -5.40 9.81
C ALA A 73 0.01 -4.77 9.59
N ALA A 74 -0.95 -5.02 10.48
CA ALA A 74 -2.25 -4.37 10.44
C ALA A 74 -2.13 -2.85 10.61
N ILE A 75 -1.37 -2.36 11.60
CA ILE A 75 -1.14 -0.92 11.81
C ILE A 75 -0.47 -0.28 10.60
N PHE A 76 0.53 -0.95 10.02
CA PHE A 76 1.15 -0.49 8.77
C PHE A 76 0.12 -0.44 7.64
N GLY A 77 -0.71 -1.46 7.43
CA GLY A 77 -1.78 -1.43 6.45
C GLY A 77 -2.76 -0.27 6.66
N LEU A 78 -3.20 -0.04 7.91
CA LEU A 78 -4.08 1.07 8.27
C LEU A 78 -3.44 2.44 8.09
N SER A 79 -2.11 2.55 8.17
CA SER A 79 -1.39 3.82 7.95
C SER A 79 -1.40 4.28 6.49
N GLN A 80 -1.86 3.42 5.57
CA GLN A 80 -1.88 3.63 4.12
C GLN A 80 -0.51 4.09 3.60
N PRO A 81 0.54 3.24 3.70
CA PRO A 81 1.86 3.57 3.21
C PRO A 81 1.84 3.55 1.68
N VAL A 82 2.15 4.69 1.08
CA VAL A 82 2.31 4.86 -0.35
C VAL A 82 3.79 5.02 -0.64
N TYR A 83 4.35 4.08 -1.41
CA TYR A 83 5.71 4.21 -1.93
C TYR A 83 5.69 5.16 -3.13
N ALA A 84 6.30 6.33 -2.99
CA ALA A 84 6.38 7.33 -4.06
C ALA A 84 7.80 7.91 -4.16
N PRO A 85 8.75 7.13 -4.70
CA PRO A 85 10.10 7.63 -4.97
C PRO A 85 9.99 8.75 -6.02
N GLY A 86 10.27 9.99 -5.61
CA GLY A 86 10.17 11.18 -6.48
C GLY A 86 9.18 12.25 -6.01
N ALA A 87 8.27 11.93 -5.08
CA ALA A 87 7.35 12.93 -4.51
C ALA A 87 8.06 14.04 -3.70
N LYS A 88 9.37 13.88 -3.41
CA LYS A 88 10.22 14.86 -2.73
C LYS A 88 11.29 15.53 -3.61
N SER A 89 11.38 15.21 -4.90
CA SER A 89 12.49 15.75 -5.72
C SER A 89 12.11 16.91 -6.63
N ASP A 90 10.85 17.09 -7.02
CA ASP A 90 10.48 18.27 -7.77
C ASP A 90 9.28 18.94 -7.15
N SER A 91 9.58 20.09 -6.58
CA SER A 91 8.64 21.17 -6.36
C SER A 91 7.51 21.18 -7.39
N VAL A 92 6.37 21.66 -6.93
CA VAL A 92 5.21 22.18 -7.67
C VAL A 92 5.58 23.23 -8.77
N GLY A 93 6.86 23.39 -9.13
CA GLY A 93 7.39 24.30 -10.16
C GLY A 93 8.00 23.61 -11.40
N GLY A 94 7.97 22.29 -11.54
CA GLY A 94 8.32 21.64 -12.81
C GLY A 94 7.25 21.92 -13.87
N SER A 95 7.52 22.84 -14.80
CA SER A 95 6.63 23.18 -15.95
C SER A 95 6.63 22.13 -17.07
N GLY A 96 7.25 20.98 -16.82
CA GLY A 96 7.47 19.95 -17.82
C GLY A 96 6.27 19.12 -18.20
N ALA A 97 6.41 18.47 -19.35
CA ALA A 97 5.44 17.50 -19.85
C ALA A 97 5.22 16.35 -18.85
N LEU A 98 3.95 16.09 -18.51
CA LEU A 98 3.53 14.98 -17.65
C LEU A 98 3.20 13.76 -18.52
N LEU A 99 3.90 12.65 -18.32
CA LEU A 99 3.54 11.35 -18.88
C LEU A 99 2.74 10.53 -17.87
N ILE A 100 1.53 10.14 -18.22
CA ILE A 100 0.71 9.18 -17.49
C ILE A 100 0.85 7.82 -18.17
N VAL A 101 1.44 6.86 -17.47
CA VAL A 101 1.50 5.46 -17.87
C VAL A 101 0.42 4.70 -17.12
N LEU A 102 -0.42 3.95 -17.83
CA LEU A 102 -1.52 3.20 -17.24
C LEU A 102 -1.45 1.74 -17.66
N ASP A 103 -1.34 0.85 -16.67
CA ASP A 103 -1.53 -0.58 -16.88
C ASP A 103 -3.02 -0.85 -17.11
N ASN A 104 -3.35 -1.21 -18.36
CA ASN A 104 -4.72 -1.45 -18.81
C ASN A 104 -4.95 -2.87 -19.31
N GLY A 105 -4.14 -3.84 -18.86
CA GLY A 105 -4.37 -5.25 -19.14
C GLY A 105 -5.45 -5.85 -18.24
N TRP A 106 -5.77 -7.12 -18.49
CA TRP A 106 -6.73 -7.88 -17.68
C TRP A 106 -6.42 -7.90 -16.17
N PRO A 107 -5.13 -7.95 -15.71
CA PRO A 107 -4.81 -7.97 -14.28
C PRO A 107 -5.26 -6.70 -13.56
N SER A 108 -5.32 -5.59 -14.28
CA SER A 108 -5.69 -4.27 -13.77
C SER A 108 -7.22 -4.09 -13.66
N ALA A 109 -8.02 -5.00 -14.22
CA ALA A 109 -9.48 -4.88 -14.26
C ALA A 109 -10.16 -4.77 -12.87
N PRO A 110 -9.78 -5.54 -11.83
CA PRO A 110 -10.40 -5.45 -10.50
C PRO A 110 -10.18 -4.08 -9.83
N ARG A 111 -9.07 -3.40 -10.15
CA ARG A 111 -8.66 -2.11 -9.56
C ARG A 111 -8.79 -0.95 -10.53
N TRP A 112 -9.51 -1.14 -11.64
CA TRP A 112 -9.54 -0.19 -12.75
C TRP A 112 -10.00 1.22 -12.33
N SER A 113 -11.02 1.30 -11.49
CA SER A 113 -11.53 2.56 -10.96
C SER A 113 -10.48 3.30 -10.12
N GLU A 114 -9.71 2.58 -9.30
CA GLU A 114 -8.62 3.16 -8.50
C GLU A 114 -7.53 3.76 -9.39
N LEU A 115 -7.12 3.04 -10.44
CA LEU A 115 -6.07 3.47 -11.37
C LEU A 115 -6.51 4.73 -12.14
N VAL A 116 -7.73 4.75 -12.67
CA VAL A 116 -8.29 5.91 -13.39
C VAL A 116 -8.46 7.11 -12.45
N ASN A 117 -8.93 6.89 -11.22
CA ASN A 117 -9.08 7.96 -10.23
C ASN A 117 -7.71 8.55 -9.83
N ALA A 118 -6.69 7.72 -9.64
CA ALA A 118 -5.34 8.17 -9.31
C ALA A 118 -4.68 8.96 -10.46
N ALA A 119 -4.86 8.49 -11.71
CA ALA A 119 -4.41 9.24 -12.89
C ALA A 119 -5.12 10.58 -13.02
N THR A 120 -6.44 10.62 -12.79
CA THR A 120 -7.24 11.86 -12.84
C THR A 120 -6.84 12.83 -11.74
N ALA A 121 -6.67 12.36 -10.51
CA ALA A 121 -6.20 13.20 -9.40
C ALA A 121 -4.80 13.79 -9.67
N THR A 122 -3.94 13.06 -10.38
CA THR A 122 -2.61 13.56 -10.76
C THR A 122 -2.70 14.74 -11.72
N LEU A 123 -3.66 14.74 -12.65
CA LEU A 123 -3.92 15.86 -13.56
C LEU A 123 -4.21 17.16 -12.79
N ASP A 124 -4.91 17.07 -11.66
CA ASP A 124 -5.28 18.24 -10.85
C ASP A 124 -4.07 18.86 -10.13
N THR A 125 -3.04 18.07 -9.83
CA THR A 125 -1.88 18.51 -9.02
C THR A 125 -0.76 19.23 -9.79
N GLY A 126 -0.75 19.20 -11.13
CA GLY A 126 0.36 19.78 -11.93
C GLY A 126 0.21 21.27 -12.27
N ASN A 127 1.05 21.77 -13.18
CA ASN A 127 0.86 23.07 -13.84
C ASN A 127 -0.26 23.04 -14.91
N ARG A 128 -1.15 24.04 -14.91
CA ARG A 128 -2.35 24.07 -15.79
C ARG A 128 -2.01 23.99 -17.28
N ASP A 129 -0.88 24.57 -17.67
CA ASP A 129 -0.44 24.67 -19.06
C ASP A 129 0.56 23.58 -19.48
N ALA A 130 0.94 22.68 -18.56
CA ALA A 130 1.87 21.60 -18.90
C ALA A 130 1.19 20.58 -19.84
N PRO A 131 1.84 20.17 -20.94
CA PRO A 131 1.28 19.16 -21.84
C PRO A 131 1.21 17.80 -21.13
N VAL A 132 0.12 17.08 -21.37
CA VAL A 132 -0.10 15.73 -20.83
C VAL A 132 0.05 14.72 -21.94
N HIS A 133 0.77 13.64 -21.66
CA HIS A 133 0.97 12.50 -22.53
C HIS A 133 0.40 11.25 -21.88
N LEU A 134 -0.12 10.32 -22.68
CA LEU A 134 -0.73 9.09 -22.19
C LEU A 134 -0.09 7.88 -22.86
N LEU A 135 0.35 6.92 -22.06
CA LEU A 135 0.90 5.64 -22.53
C LEU A 135 0.10 4.49 -21.90
N LEU A 136 -0.45 3.62 -22.76
CA LEU A 136 -1.16 2.41 -22.37
C LEU A 136 -0.26 1.19 -22.58
N THR A 137 -0.17 0.30 -21.59
CA THR A 137 0.76 -0.84 -21.64
C THR A 137 0.19 -2.11 -22.25
N ALA A 138 -1.13 -2.26 -22.36
CA ALA A 138 -1.71 -3.36 -23.12
C ALA A 138 -1.63 -3.06 -24.64
N PRO A 139 -1.16 -3.99 -25.48
CA PRO A 139 -1.02 -3.77 -26.91
C PRO A 139 -2.38 -3.56 -27.58
N GLN A 140 -2.53 -2.55 -28.42
CA GLN A 140 -3.77 -2.31 -29.18
C GLN A 140 -3.48 -2.29 -30.69
N GLN A 141 -4.51 -2.60 -31.48
CA GLN A 141 -4.41 -2.56 -32.94
C GLN A 141 -4.07 -1.16 -33.46
N LEU A 142 -4.60 -0.13 -32.80
CA LEU A 142 -4.15 1.26 -32.92
C LEU A 142 -3.82 1.78 -31.52
N ASN A 143 -2.52 1.86 -31.22
CA ASN A 143 -2.06 2.59 -30.05
C ASN A 143 -2.02 4.09 -30.38
N ALA A 144 -2.44 4.93 -29.44
CA ALA A 144 -2.19 6.37 -29.54
C ALA A 144 -0.68 6.64 -29.50
N ASP A 145 -0.23 7.66 -30.23
CA ASP A 145 1.16 8.08 -30.21
C ASP A 145 1.48 8.66 -28.82
N PRO A 146 2.47 8.11 -28.09
CA PRO A 146 2.88 8.67 -26.80
C PRO A 146 3.31 10.15 -26.89
N ALA A 147 3.79 10.62 -28.04
CA ALA A 147 4.16 12.03 -28.25
C ALA A 147 2.96 12.97 -28.43
N GLU A 148 1.73 12.46 -28.57
CA GLU A 148 0.53 13.27 -28.66
C GLU A 148 0.37 14.14 -27.40
N ARG A 149 0.31 15.47 -27.60
CA ARG A 149 0.09 16.43 -26.53
C ARG A 149 -1.39 16.60 -26.30
N LEU A 150 -1.85 16.21 -25.12
CA LEU A 150 -3.23 16.39 -24.69
C LEU A 150 -3.33 17.60 -23.76
N SER A 151 -4.42 18.36 -23.91
CA SER A 151 -4.85 19.28 -22.85
C SER A 151 -5.32 18.48 -21.64
N ARG A 152 -5.37 19.09 -20.46
CA ARG A 152 -5.91 18.42 -19.27
C ARG A 152 -7.35 17.96 -19.43
N ALA A 153 -8.17 18.77 -20.10
CA ALA A 153 -9.58 18.45 -20.35
C ALA A 153 -9.68 17.22 -21.27
N ASP A 154 -8.85 17.16 -22.31
CA ASP A 154 -8.83 16.03 -23.25
C ASP A 154 -8.26 14.77 -22.59
N ALA A 155 -7.21 14.90 -21.77
CA ALA A 155 -6.65 13.80 -21.01
C ALA A 155 -7.67 13.22 -20.01
N ALA A 156 -8.39 14.06 -19.27
CA ALA A 156 -9.45 13.62 -18.36
C ALA A 156 -10.61 12.93 -19.09
N LYS A 157 -11.02 13.47 -20.24
CA LYS A 157 -12.03 12.85 -21.11
C LYS A 157 -11.55 11.50 -21.64
N ARG A 158 -10.27 11.40 -22.02
CA ARG A 158 -9.68 10.14 -22.50
C ARG A 158 -9.65 9.11 -21.37
N LEU A 159 -9.09 9.45 -20.20
CA LEU A 159 -9.01 8.57 -19.04
C LEU A 159 -10.38 7.98 -18.63
N SER A 160 -11.41 8.82 -18.58
CA SER A 160 -12.78 8.37 -18.24
C SER A 160 -13.40 7.43 -19.29
N SER A 161 -12.98 7.55 -20.55
CA SER A 161 -13.41 6.65 -21.64
C SER A 161 -12.64 5.33 -21.70
N LEU A 162 -11.48 5.24 -21.04
CA LEU A 162 -10.66 4.03 -21.09
C LEU A 162 -11.36 2.83 -20.41
N ARG A 163 -11.03 1.64 -20.90
CA ARG A 163 -11.49 0.36 -20.37
C ARG A 163 -10.30 -0.61 -20.29
N PRO A 164 -10.29 -1.50 -19.29
CA PRO A 164 -9.29 -2.56 -19.23
C PRO A 164 -9.45 -3.48 -20.45
N GLN A 165 -8.33 -3.92 -21.00
CA GLN A 165 -8.29 -4.86 -22.12
C GLN A 165 -8.37 -6.30 -21.60
N ALA A 166 -8.84 -7.21 -22.46
CA ALA A 166 -9.01 -8.62 -22.11
C ALA A 166 -7.69 -9.42 -22.11
N TRP A 167 -6.58 -8.83 -22.57
CA TRP A 167 -5.27 -9.45 -22.66
C TRP A 167 -4.25 -8.82 -21.70
N GLY A 168 -3.07 -9.41 -21.61
CA GLY A 168 -2.01 -8.98 -20.69
C GLY A 168 -1.38 -7.64 -21.05
N THR A 169 -0.63 -7.08 -20.10
CA THR A 169 0.23 -5.92 -20.33
C THR A 169 1.51 -6.33 -21.05
N ASP A 170 1.97 -5.52 -22.00
CA ASP A 170 3.24 -5.67 -22.69
C ASP A 170 4.08 -4.40 -22.46
N ARG A 171 4.91 -4.45 -21.43
CA ARG A 171 5.73 -3.29 -21.01
C ARG A 171 6.90 -3.05 -21.96
N ASP A 172 7.40 -4.10 -22.61
CA ASP A 172 8.50 -3.99 -23.57
C ASP A 172 8.03 -3.28 -24.85
N ASP A 173 6.84 -3.64 -25.35
CA ASP A 173 6.20 -2.92 -26.46
C ASP A 173 5.89 -1.45 -26.10
N ALA A 174 5.38 -1.20 -24.89
CA ALA A 174 5.09 0.15 -24.43
C ALA A 174 6.36 1.02 -24.34
N LEU A 175 7.47 0.45 -23.86
CA LEU A 175 8.77 1.12 -23.82
C LEU A 175 9.31 1.38 -25.23
N ALA A 176 9.23 0.41 -26.14
CA ALA A 176 9.65 0.59 -27.53
C ALA A 176 8.86 1.72 -28.22
N ARG A 177 7.55 1.82 -27.96
CA ARG A 177 6.70 2.93 -28.45
C ARG A 177 7.11 4.28 -27.85
N LEU A 178 7.41 4.31 -26.56
CA LEU A 178 7.87 5.53 -25.89
C LEU A 178 9.21 6.00 -26.47
N ASP A 179 10.18 5.09 -26.65
CA ASP A 179 11.47 5.40 -27.24
C ASP A 179 11.36 5.86 -28.69
N ALA A 180 10.50 5.21 -29.49
CA ALA A 180 10.22 5.60 -30.86
C ALA A 180 9.56 6.99 -30.98
N SER A 181 8.76 7.39 -29.99
CA SER A 181 8.10 8.70 -29.97
C SER A 181 9.08 9.87 -29.71
N GLY A 182 10.27 9.59 -29.17
CA GLY A 182 11.26 10.60 -28.79
C GLY A 182 10.82 11.50 -27.63
N LEU A 183 9.69 11.20 -26.97
CA LEU A 183 9.19 11.95 -25.83
C LEU A 183 10.17 11.84 -24.65
N ARG A 184 10.56 12.99 -24.10
CA ARG A 184 11.32 13.06 -22.84
C ARG A 184 10.43 13.71 -21.78
N PRO A 185 9.66 12.92 -21.02
CA PRO A 185 8.81 13.47 -19.98
C PRO A 185 9.67 13.93 -18.80
N GLU A 186 9.35 15.09 -18.25
CA GLU A 186 9.99 15.56 -17.02
C GLU A 186 9.36 14.94 -15.79
N ARG A 187 8.04 14.67 -15.84
CA ARG A 187 7.30 14.03 -14.78
C ARG A 187 6.60 12.78 -15.30
N ILE A 188 6.82 11.66 -14.64
CA ILE A 188 6.16 10.38 -14.98
C ILE A 188 5.27 9.97 -13.81
N PHE A 189 4.02 9.69 -14.11
CA PHE A 189 3.09 9.04 -13.19
C PHE A 189 2.71 7.68 -13.78
N TRP A 190 3.04 6.61 -13.07
CA TRP A 190 2.71 5.25 -13.49
C TRP A 190 1.69 4.63 -12.55
N ALA A 191 0.52 4.30 -13.09
CA ALA A 191 -0.52 3.57 -12.40
C ALA A 191 -0.46 2.09 -12.82
N SER A 192 -0.05 1.23 -11.88
CA SER A 192 0.12 -0.22 -12.06
C SER A 192 -0.75 -1.02 -11.07
N ASP A 193 -1.06 -2.26 -11.41
CA ASP A 193 -1.92 -3.16 -10.65
C ASP A 193 -1.26 -3.78 -9.40
N GLY A 194 0.07 -3.73 -9.28
CA GLY A 194 0.82 -4.16 -8.09
C GLY A 194 2.21 -4.68 -8.40
#